data_AF-A0A8H6VDE2-F1
#
_entry.id   AF-A0A8H6VDE2-F1
#
_cell.length_a   1.000
_cell.length_b   1.000
_cell.length_c   1.000
_cell.angle_alpha   90.00
_cell.angle_beta   90.00
_cell.angle_gamma   90.00
#
_symmetry.space_group_name_H-M   'P 1'
#
loop_
_entity.id
_entity.type
_entity.pdbx_description
1 polymer ?
#
loop_
_entity_poly.entity_id
_entity_poly.type
_entity_poly.pdbx_seq_one_letter_code
_entity_poly.pdbx_strand_id
1 'polypeptide(L)'
;MVPYLAISYTWGEAEPPLTVFVNGESRKVRRNCHYALWQARLHYADSFIWIDSVCIDQESLSEKSQQVAIMGAIYGQAVKVLACIGPEADDSDYMLGFSDRFTNEDLDASGNNTITSEAPLPKALMQGLEATKSPAEFQRFLNGSQNFIGRTYWSRVWILQELMMARSRRILCGEHDVPFALMSNMDILANTDGIECFNPRFQQAVHGSAFTIIEGLLSTAHDR
;
A
#
# COMPACT_ATOMS: atom_id res chain seq x y z
N MET A 1 -14.81 18.18 7.99
CA MET A 1 -13.98 17.10 8.54
C MET A 1 -12.52 17.52 8.37
N VAL A 2 -11.68 17.31 9.37
CA VAL A 2 -10.24 17.64 9.27
C VAL A 2 -9.59 16.70 8.24
N PRO A 3 -8.78 17.20 7.28
CA PRO A 3 -8.09 16.33 6.33
C PRO A 3 -7.11 15.38 7.03
N TYR A 4 -7.13 14.10 6.65
CA TYR A 4 -6.26 13.07 7.23
C TYR A 4 -5.75 12.09 6.17
N LEU A 5 -4.64 11.42 6.51
CA LEU A 5 -4.08 10.28 5.79
C LEU A 5 -4.50 9.00 6.50
N ALA A 6 -4.86 7.96 5.76
CA ALA A 6 -5.15 6.65 6.34
C ALA A 6 -3.99 5.68 6.08
N ILE A 7 -3.56 4.95 7.10
CA ILE A 7 -2.51 3.93 6.98
C ILE A 7 -3.13 2.55 6.79
N SER A 8 -2.73 1.90 5.71
CA SER A 8 -2.95 0.49 5.44
C SER A 8 -1.65 -0.26 5.70
N TYR A 9 -1.66 -1.26 6.58
CA TYR A 9 -0.46 -2.03 6.97
C TYR A 9 -0.86 -3.42 7.48
N THR A 10 0.02 -4.41 7.35
CA THR A 10 -0.22 -5.77 7.83
C THR A 10 -0.25 -5.80 9.35
N TRP A 11 -1.19 -6.52 9.96
CA TRP A 11 -1.12 -6.87 11.39
C TRP A 11 0.03 -7.87 11.61
N GLY A 12 1.03 -7.48 12.39
CA GLY A 12 2.24 -8.25 12.66
C GLY A 12 2.14 -9.14 13.88
N GLU A 13 3.20 -9.90 14.10
CA GLU A 13 3.32 -10.86 15.20
C GLU A 13 3.20 -10.22 16.59
N ALA A 14 2.88 -11.05 17.57
CA ALA A 14 2.76 -10.68 18.97
C ALA A 14 4.15 -10.49 19.63
N GLU A 15 4.90 -9.52 19.12
CA GLU A 15 6.14 -9.07 19.74
C GLU A 15 5.87 -8.08 20.89
N PRO A 16 6.84 -7.84 21.80
CA PRO A 16 6.68 -6.85 22.85
C PRO A 16 6.24 -5.49 22.29
N PRO A 17 5.13 -4.92 22.76
CA PRO A 17 4.58 -3.71 22.18
C PRO A 17 5.44 -2.50 22.50
N LEU A 18 5.55 -1.60 21.53
CA LEU A 18 6.20 -0.31 21.65
C LEU A 18 5.19 0.73 22.15
N THR A 19 5.71 1.82 22.73
CA THR A 19 4.87 2.93 23.20
C THR A 19 4.84 4.04 22.15
N VAL A 20 3.63 4.51 21.83
CA VAL A 20 3.39 5.77 21.12
C VAL A 20 2.63 6.72 22.02
N PHE A 21 2.69 8.02 21.74
CA PHE A 21 1.97 9.03 22.48
C PHE A 21 0.90 9.66 21.61
N VAL A 22 -0.34 9.64 22.08
CA VAL A 22 -1.50 10.25 21.42
C VAL A 22 -2.08 11.27 22.38
N ASN A 23 -2.03 12.55 22.03
CA ASN A 23 -2.50 13.66 22.89
C ASN A 23 -1.91 13.63 24.31
N GLY A 24 -0.65 13.21 24.44
CA GLY A 24 0.04 13.10 25.74
C GLY A 24 -0.20 11.79 26.50
N GLU A 25 -1.12 10.95 26.03
CA GLU A 25 -1.38 9.64 26.63
C GLU A 25 -0.53 8.54 25.96
N SER A 26 0.10 7.69 26.76
CA SER A 26 0.85 6.55 26.26
C SER A 26 -0.08 5.43 25.81
N ARG A 27 0.09 4.94 24.59
CA ARG A 27 -0.59 3.76 24.07
C ARG A 27 0.42 2.70 23.63
N LYS A 28 0.07 1.43 23.86
CA LYS A 28 0.87 0.28 23.42
C LYS A 28 0.43 -0.17 22.04
N VAL A 29 1.38 -0.25 21.12
CA VAL A 29 1.16 -0.69 19.74
C VAL A 29 2.16 -1.77 19.35
N ARG A 30 1.79 -2.64 18.41
CA ARG A 30 2.70 -3.64 17.85
C ARG A 30 3.83 -2.98 17.05
N ARG A 31 4.95 -3.70 16.85
CA ARG A 31 6.14 -3.15 16.18
C ARG A 31 5.87 -2.71 14.74
N ASN A 32 5.12 -3.50 13.98
CA ASN A 32 4.67 -3.15 12.63
C ASN A 32 3.80 -1.88 12.60
N CYS A 33 2.92 -1.65 13.58
CA CYS A 33 2.15 -0.42 13.69
C CYS A 33 3.07 0.77 13.98
N HIS A 34 3.98 0.61 14.95
CA HIS A 34 4.97 1.64 15.26
C HIS A 34 5.82 1.99 14.03
N TYR A 35 6.26 0.99 13.27
CA TYR A 35 7.04 1.20 12.06
C TYR A 35 6.23 1.88 10.96
N ALA A 36 4.97 1.46 10.74
CA ALA A 36 4.10 2.12 9.77
C ALA A 36 3.82 3.59 10.12
N LEU A 37 3.67 3.91 11.41
CA LEU A 37 3.59 5.29 11.92
C LEU A 37 4.88 6.05 11.66
N TRP A 38 6.04 5.44 11.91
CA TRP A 38 7.34 6.05 11.61
C TRP A 38 7.50 6.34 10.11
N GLN A 39 7.19 5.39 9.23
CA GLN A 39 7.25 5.58 7.78
C GLN A 39 6.32 6.72 7.33
N ALA A 40 5.08 6.73 7.83
CA ALA A 40 4.16 7.81 7.51
C ALA A 40 4.70 9.17 7.98
N ARG A 41 5.30 9.25 9.17
CA ARG A 41 5.89 10.49 9.70
C ARG A 41 7.16 10.91 8.98
N LEU A 42 7.94 9.97 8.44
CA LEU A 42 9.13 10.27 7.63
C LEU A 42 8.77 11.12 6.40
N HIS A 43 7.65 10.80 5.74
CA HIS A 43 7.22 11.47 4.51
C HIS A 43 6.13 12.53 4.73
N TYR A 44 5.36 12.43 5.82
CA TYR A 44 4.16 13.24 6.08
C TYR A 44 4.13 13.74 7.55
N ALA A 45 5.23 14.36 7.99
CA ALA A 45 5.49 14.74 9.38
C ALA A 45 4.31 15.44 10.09
N ASP A 46 3.63 16.38 9.44
CA ASP A 46 2.59 17.24 10.05
C ASP A 46 1.14 16.81 9.74
N SER A 47 0.93 15.59 9.23
CA SER A 47 -0.41 15.14 8.84
C SER A 47 -1.20 14.54 10.00
N PHE A 48 -2.53 14.71 10.00
CA PHE A 48 -3.40 13.85 10.80
C PHE A 48 -3.40 12.45 10.19
N ILE A 49 -3.22 11.45 11.03
CA ILE A 49 -3.11 10.05 10.62
C ILE A 49 -4.23 9.26 11.25
N TRP A 50 -4.92 8.47 10.44
CA TRP A 50 -5.81 7.41 10.88
C TRP A 50 -5.12 6.06 10.70
N ILE A 51 -5.06 5.28 11.77
CA ILE A 51 -4.56 3.90 11.77
C ILE A 51 -5.43 3.08 12.73
N ASP A 52 -5.89 1.92 12.27
CA ASP A 52 -6.91 1.11 12.95
C ASP A 52 -6.59 0.82 14.42
N SER A 53 -5.37 0.39 14.72
CA SER A 53 -4.94 -0.08 16.03
C SER A 53 -4.81 1.02 17.09
N VAL A 54 -4.83 2.29 16.67
CA VAL A 54 -4.75 3.45 17.55
C VAL A 54 -6.06 4.21 17.59
N CYS A 55 -6.70 4.39 16.43
CA CYS A 55 -7.90 5.20 16.27
C CYS A 55 -9.19 4.45 16.62
N ILE A 56 -9.17 3.12 16.65
CA ILE A 56 -10.29 2.30 17.09
C ILE A 56 -10.00 1.79 18.49
N ASP A 57 -10.99 1.88 19.39
CA ASP A 57 -10.91 1.20 20.68
C ASP A 57 -10.82 -0.33 20.47
N GLN A 58 -9.65 -0.88 20.76
CA GLN A 58 -9.37 -2.29 20.56
C GLN A 58 -10.03 -3.19 21.61
N GLU A 59 -10.60 -2.64 22.68
CA GLU A 59 -11.27 -3.37 23.75
C GLU A 59 -12.80 -3.38 23.57
N SER A 60 -13.35 -2.41 22.82
CA SER A 60 -14.78 -2.31 22.52
C SER A 60 -15.18 -3.11 21.29
N LEU A 61 -15.76 -4.29 21.48
CA LEU A 61 -16.35 -5.08 20.39
C LEU A 61 -17.45 -4.31 19.64
N SER A 62 -18.24 -3.50 20.35
CA SER A 62 -19.29 -2.70 19.72
C SER A 62 -18.71 -1.66 18.76
N GLU A 63 -17.63 -0.97 19.17
CA GLU A 63 -16.98 0.01 18.31
C GLU A 63 -16.32 -0.68 17.12
N LYS A 64 -15.61 -1.79 17.34
CA LYS A 64 -14.99 -2.56 16.25
C LYS A 64 -16.00 -2.90 15.17
N SER A 65 -17.15 -3.46 15.53
CA SER A 65 -18.20 -3.81 14.57
C SER A 65 -18.71 -2.60 13.80
N GLN A 66 -18.90 -1.46 14.49
CA GLN A 66 -19.30 -0.20 13.84
C GLN A 66 -18.22 0.31 12.88
N GLN A 67 -16.95 0.31 13.30
CA GLN A 67 -15.81 0.78 12.51
C GLN A 67 -15.58 -0.09 11.27
N VAL A 68 -15.66 -1.42 11.41
CA VAL A 68 -15.58 -2.37 10.30
C VAL A 68 -16.68 -2.07 9.26
N ALA A 69 -17.91 -1.80 9.71
CA ALA A 69 -19.01 -1.46 8.81
C ALA A 69 -18.80 -0.15 8.03
N ILE A 70 -17.95 0.77 8.53
CA ILE A 70 -17.67 2.06 7.88
C ILE A 70 -16.25 2.18 7.32
N MET A 71 -15.44 1.10 7.30
CA MET A 71 -14.05 1.16 6.83
C MET A 71 -13.93 1.73 5.42
N GLY A 72 -14.78 1.31 4.48
CA GLY A 72 -14.77 1.86 3.13
C GLY A 72 -14.99 3.38 3.10
N ALA A 73 -15.84 3.91 3.98
CA ALA A 73 -16.08 5.34 4.09
C ALA A 73 -14.90 6.09 4.73
N ILE A 74 -14.18 5.48 5.68
CA ILE A 74 -12.96 6.04 6.28
C ILE A 74 -11.88 6.17 5.20
N TYR A 75 -11.53 5.06 4.55
CA TYR A 75 -10.48 5.08 3.52
C TYR A 75 -10.87 5.92 2.30
N GLY A 76 -12.15 5.95 1.92
CA GLY A 76 -12.66 6.78 0.83
C GLY A 76 -12.82 8.27 1.15
N GLN A 77 -12.74 8.67 2.42
CA GLN A 77 -12.72 10.08 2.82
C GLN A 77 -11.32 10.61 3.15
N ALA A 78 -10.34 9.72 3.34
CA ALA A 78 -8.96 10.11 3.50
C ALA A 78 -8.47 10.91 2.27
N VAL A 79 -7.59 11.89 2.51
CA VAL A 79 -6.92 12.63 1.43
C VAL A 79 -6.13 11.67 0.55
N LYS A 80 -5.49 10.69 1.20
CA LYS A 80 -4.66 9.67 0.58
C LYS A 80 -4.52 8.51 1.55
N VAL A 81 -4.41 7.31 0.99
CA VAL A 81 -4.11 6.07 1.71
C VAL A 81 -2.65 5.72 1.51
N LEU A 82 -1.95 5.45 2.61
CA LEU A 82 -0.55 5.03 2.66
C LEU A 82 -0.50 3.53 2.87
N ALA A 83 -0.10 2.78 1.85
CA ALA A 83 0.21 1.36 1.94
C ALA A 83 1.61 1.20 2.54
N CYS A 84 1.70 1.03 3.86
CA CYS A 84 2.96 0.84 4.57
C CYS A 84 3.36 -0.66 4.52
N ILE A 85 4.27 -0.98 3.60
CA ILE A 85 4.69 -2.35 3.29
C ILE A 85 5.76 -2.86 4.26
N GLY A 86 6.35 -1.97 5.07
CA GLY A 86 7.42 -2.28 6.01
C GLY A 86 8.81 -1.88 5.50
N PRO A 87 9.88 -2.41 6.11
CA PRO A 87 11.25 -2.04 5.77
C PRO A 87 11.64 -2.42 4.34
N GLU A 88 12.72 -1.81 3.86
CA GLU A 88 13.44 -2.33 2.70
C GLU A 88 14.05 -3.69 3.04
N ALA A 89 13.90 -4.64 2.13
CA ALA A 89 14.44 -5.99 2.23
C ALA A 89 14.37 -6.67 0.85
N ASP A 90 15.24 -7.64 0.64
CA ASP A 90 15.18 -8.56 -0.51
C ASP A 90 15.13 -7.85 -1.87
N ASP A 91 16.02 -6.86 -2.06
CA ASP A 91 16.16 -5.98 -3.24
C ASP A 91 14.97 -5.03 -3.50
N SER A 92 14.07 -4.83 -2.53
CA SER A 92 12.98 -3.87 -2.68
C SER A 92 13.45 -2.43 -2.85
N ASP A 93 14.56 -2.04 -2.20
CA ASP A 93 15.19 -0.72 -2.33
C ASP A 93 15.60 -0.44 -3.78
N TYR A 94 16.32 -1.40 -4.36
CA TYR A 94 16.80 -1.32 -5.73
C TYR A 94 15.62 -1.29 -6.70
N MET A 95 14.64 -2.17 -6.51
CA MET A 95 13.46 -2.23 -7.36
C MET A 95 12.63 -0.95 -7.29
N LEU A 96 12.39 -0.39 -6.10
CA LEU A 96 11.59 0.83 -5.93
C LEU A 96 12.33 2.05 -6.48
N GLY A 97 13.62 2.19 -6.15
CA GLY A 97 14.46 3.27 -6.69
C GLY A 97 14.68 3.16 -8.20
N PHE A 98 14.71 1.96 -8.77
CA PHE A 98 14.68 1.77 -10.22
C PHE A 98 13.35 2.24 -10.80
N SER A 99 12.25 1.73 -10.28
CA SER A 99 10.91 2.00 -10.78
C SER A 99 10.53 3.50 -10.71
N ASP A 100 10.90 4.18 -9.62
CA ASP A 100 10.57 5.60 -9.42
C ASP A 100 11.29 6.54 -10.40
N ARG A 101 12.39 6.10 -11.04
CA ARG A 101 13.02 6.86 -12.14
C ARG A 101 12.13 6.95 -13.38
N PHE A 102 11.18 6.03 -13.53
CA PHE A 102 10.33 5.91 -14.71
C PHE A 102 8.86 6.29 -14.44
N THR A 103 8.53 6.73 -13.22
CA THR A 103 7.23 7.33 -12.86
C THR A 103 7.19 8.85 -13.04
N ASN A 104 8.37 9.48 -13.15
CA ASN A 104 8.52 10.94 -13.10
C ASN A 104 8.39 11.64 -14.46
N GLU A 105 7.80 11.01 -15.49
CA GLU A 105 7.56 11.70 -16.76
C GLU A 105 6.38 12.71 -16.74
N ASP A 106 5.53 12.79 -15.71
CA ASP A 106 4.54 13.88 -15.60
C ASP A 106 4.17 14.24 -14.12
N LEU A 107 5.02 15.02 -13.45
CA LEU A 107 4.56 15.87 -12.34
C LEU A 107 4.61 17.33 -12.80
N ASP A 108 3.64 17.70 -13.64
CA ASP A 108 3.43 19.08 -14.06
C ASP A 108 3.34 20.02 -12.84
N ALA A 109 4.11 21.10 -12.89
CA ALA A 109 4.24 22.16 -11.90
C ALA A 109 2.96 23.01 -11.66
N SER A 110 1.78 22.46 -11.95
CA SER A 110 0.48 23.16 -11.95
C SER A 110 -0.42 22.79 -10.77
N GLY A 111 -0.09 21.77 -9.96
CA GLY A 111 -0.87 21.46 -8.74
C GLY A 111 -2.32 21.00 -8.98
N ASN A 112 -2.71 20.74 -10.23
CA ASN A 112 -4.01 20.17 -10.57
C ASN A 112 -3.93 18.65 -10.56
N ASN A 113 -4.47 18.06 -9.48
CA ASN A 113 -4.61 16.62 -9.24
C ASN A 113 -5.69 15.97 -10.16
N THR A 114 -5.57 16.15 -11.47
CA THR A 114 -6.30 15.29 -12.41
C THR A 114 -5.43 14.06 -12.64
N ILE A 115 -5.64 13.05 -11.80
CA ILE A 115 -5.05 11.70 -11.97
C ILE A 115 -5.65 11.12 -13.25
N THR A 116 -5.04 11.43 -14.38
CA THR A 116 -5.25 10.72 -15.64
C THR A 116 -3.89 10.50 -16.28
N SER A 117 -3.18 9.47 -15.83
CA SER A 117 -2.13 8.85 -16.62
C SER A 117 -2.22 7.33 -16.43
N GLU A 118 -3.31 6.78 -16.95
CA GLU A 118 -3.36 5.37 -17.35
C GLU A 118 -2.75 5.27 -18.76
N ALA A 119 -1.42 5.46 -18.89
CA ALA A 119 -0.65 5.17 -20.10
C ALA A 119 0.86 4.96 -19.79
N PRO A 120 1.68 4.41 -20.71
CA PRO A 120 2.35 3.11 -20.60
C PRO A 120 3.73 3.18 -19.92
N LEU A 121 3.76 3.27 -18.59
CA LEU A 121 4.95 2.98 -17.77
C LEU A 121 5.68 1.66 -18.11
N PRO A 122 5.00 0.56 -18.50
CA PRO A 122 5.69 -0.70 -18.77
C PRO A 122 6.76 -0.60 -19.86
N LYS A 123 6.55 0.22 -20.89
CA LYS A 123 7.50 0.29 -22.02
C LYS A 123 8.78 1.03 -21.65
N ALA A 124 8.68 2.18 -20.98
CA ALA A 124 9.84 2.94 -20.54
C ALA A 124 10.64 2.17 -19.49
N LEU A 125 9.96 1.49 -18.58
CA LEU A 125 10.59 0.61 -17.59
C LEU A 125 11.33 -0.55 -18.28
N MET A 126 10.69 -1.26 -19.21
CA MET A 126 11.33 -2.36 -19.95
C MET A 126 12.53 -1.88 -20.76
N GLN A 127 12.44 -0.74 -21.43
CA GLN A 127 13.57 -0.14 -22.14
C GLN A 127 14.70 0.26 -21.19
N GLY A 128 14.37 0.82 -20.02
CA GLY A 128 15.35 1.12 -18.97
C GLY A 128 16.07 -0.13 -18.49
N LEU A 129 15.33 -1.22 -18.26
CA LEU A 129 15.86 -2.51 -17.85
C LEU A 129 16.78 -3.11 -18.92
N GLU A 130 16.35 -3.13 -20.19
CA GLU A 130 17.19 -3.56 -21.32
C GLU A 130 18.45 -2.70 -21.46
N ALA A 131 18.33 -1.39 -21.20
CA ALA A 131 19.42 -0.43 -21.30
C ALA A 131 20.44 -0.52 -20.16
N THR A 132 20.11 -1.12 -19.00
CA THR A 132 21.11 -1.38 -17.94
C THR A 132 22.31 -2.17 -18.43
N LYS A 133 22.12 -3.01 -19.47
CA LYS A 133 23.16 -3.90 -20.05
C LYS A 133 23.87 -4.77 -19.01
N SER A 134 23.31 -4.88 -17.79
CA SER A 134 23.87 -5.57 -16.64
C SER A 134 22.89 -6.66 -16.22
N PRO A 135 23.19 -7.94 -16.54
CA PRO A 135 22.34 -9.06 -16.14
C PRO A 135 22.11 -9.13 -14.62
N ALA A 136 23.08 -8.69 -13.82
CA ALA A 136 22.98 -8.66 -12.37
C ALA A 136 21.96 -7.63 -11.88
N GLU A 137 21.95 -6.42 -12.46
CA GLU A 137 20.99 -5.37 -12.12
C GLU A 137 19.57 -5.72 -12.55
N PHE A 138 19.43 -6.33 -13.73
CA PHE A 138 18.15 -6.88 -14.18
C PHE A 138 17.62 -7.95 -13.21
N GLN A 139 18.49 -8.88 -12.79
CA GLN A 139 18.09 -9.91 -11.83
C GLN A 139 17.70 -9.34 -10.47
N ARG A 140 18.42 -8.33 -9.96
CA ARG A 140 18.04 -7.65 -8.70
C ARG A 140 16.68 -7.00 -8.81
N PHE A 141 16.37 -6.38 -9.95
CA PHE A 141 15.04 -5.81 -10.19
C PHE A 141 13.94 -6.87 -10.17
N LEU A 142 14.16 -8.01 -10.83
CA LEU A 142 13.22 -9.13 -10.83
C LEU A 142 13.04 -9.69 -9.42
N ASN A 143 14.12 -10.02 -8.72
CA ASN A 143 14.07 -10.53 -7.34
C ASN A 143 13.32 -9.56 -6.43
N GLY A 144 13.67 -8.27 -6.47
CA GLY A 144 13.00 -7.22 -5.71
C GLY A 144 11.51 -7.15 -6.01
N SER A 145 11.11 -7.25 -7.28
CA SER A 145 9.70 -7.26 -7.68
C SER A 145 8.97 -8.47 -7.11
N GLN A 146 9.53 -9.67 -7.27
CA GLN A 146 8.96 -10.95 -6.82
C GLN A 146 8.82 -11.00 -5.29
N ASN A 147 9.88 -10.65 -4.56
CA ASN A 147 9.88 -10.65 -3.10
C ASN A 147 8.93 -9.58 -2.55
N PHE A 148 8.84 -8.43 -3.21
CA PHE A 148 7.97 -7.34 -2.78
C PHE A 148 6.49 -7.69 -2.87
N ILE A 149 6.04 -8.27 -3.99
CA ILE A 149 4.64 -8.73 -4.15
C ILE A 149 4.34 -9.97 -3.30
N GLY A 150 5.36 -10.76 -2.95
CA GLY A 150 5.24 -11.90 -2.03
C GLY A 150 5.05 -11.51 -0.56
N ARG A 151 5.17 -10.23 -0.19
CA ARG A 151 5.01 -9.79 1.21
C ARG A 151 3.58 -10.01 1.69
N THR A 152 3.44 -10.39 2.96
CA THR A 152 2.15 -10.68 3.64
C THR A 152 1.13 -9.55 3.53
N TYR A 153 1.56 -8.31 3.28
CA TYR A 153 0.65 -7.19 3.02
C TYR A 153 -0.33 -7.49 1.88
N TRP A 154 0.17 -8.02 0.76
CA TRP A 154 -0.59 -8.21 -0.48
C TRP A 154 -1.58 -9.39 -0.42
N SER A 155 -1.42 -10.29 0.56
CA SER A 155 -2.34 -11.43 0.74
C SER A 155 -3.56 -11.10 1.60
N ARG A 156 -3.62 -9.91 2.22
CA ARG A 156 -4.72 -9.51 3.09
C ARG A 156 -5.99 -9.22 2.29
N VAL A 157 -7.13 -9.73 2.73
CA VAL A 157 -8.41 -9.41 2.08
C VAL A 157 -8.79 -7.94 2.29
N TRP A 158 -8.49 -7.38 3.47
CA TRP A 158 -8.90 -6.03 3.85
C TRP A 158 -8.24 -4.92 3.03
N ILE A 159 -7.04 -5.14 2.48
CA ILE A 159 -6.37 -4.12 1.65
C ILE A 159 -7.21 -3.74 0.42
N LEU A 160 -8.17 -4.58 0.01
CA LEU A 160 -9.14 -4.24 -1.03
C LEU A 160 -10.00 -3.05 -0.65
N GLN A 161 -10.59 -3.04 0.54
CA GLN A 161 -11.39 -1.90 0.97
C GLN A 161 -10.51 -0.68 1.23
N GLU A 162 -9.33 -0.91 1.79
CA GLU A 162 -8.40 0.14 2.15
C GLU A 162 -7.87 0.88 0.91
N LEU A 163 -7.51 0.15 -0.16
CA LEU A 163 -6.92 0.71 -1.37
C LEU A 163 -7.94 1.03 -2.45
N MET A 164 -8.97 0.21 -2.66
CA MET A 164 -9.91 0.44 -3.78
C MET A 164 -10.86 1.60 -3.52
N MET A 165 -11.17 1.90 -2.25
CA MET A 165 -11.99 3.06 -1.90
C MET A 165 -11.18 4.36 -1.87
N ALA A 166 -9.86 4.27 -1.88
CA ALA A 166 -8.97 5.41 -1.72
C ALA A 166 -9.04 6.38 -2.91
N ARG A 167 -9.12 7.68 -2.63
CA ARG A 167 -9.04 8.74 -3.66
C ARG A 167 -7.64 8.88 -4.26
N SER A 168 -6.63 8.63 -3.44
CA SER A 168 -5.21 8.67 -3.80
C SER A 168 -4.47 7.63 -2.97
N ARG A 169 -3.45 6.99 -3.56
CA ARG A 169 -2.71 5.87 -2.96
C ARG A 169 -1.22 6.05 -3.12
N ARG A 170 -0.47 5.78 -2.06
CA ARG A 170 1.00 5.74 -2.07
C ARG A 170 1.48 4.47 -1.41
N ILE A 171 2.66 4.01 -1.83
CA ILE A 171 3.33 2.85 -1.27
C ILE A 171 4.53 3.38 -0.49
N LEU A 172 4.58 3.04 0.80
CA LEU A 172 5.70 3.34 1.67
C LEU A 172 6.46 2.05 1.99
N CYS A 173 7.75 2.02 1.69
CA CYS A 173 8.61 0.86 1.94
C CYS A 173 10.03 1.33 2.25
N GLY A 174 10.54 1.02 3.45
CA GLY A 174 11.74 1.66 3.98
C GLY A 174 11.62 3.18 3.94
N GLU A 175 12.56 3.82 3.25
CA GLU A 175 12.62 5.27 3.02
C GLU A 175 11.99 5.69 1.67
N HIS A 176 11.40 4.76 0.92
CA HIS A 176 10.74 5.06 -0.33
C HIS A 176 9.27 5.45 -0.12
N ASP A 177 8.86 6.55 -0.75
CA ASP A 177 7.47 6.93 -0.99
C ASP A 177 7.22 7.01 -2.49
N VAL A 178 6.43 6.08 -3.01
CA VAL A 178 6.19 5.97 -4.47
C VAL A 178 4.70 5.92 -4.82
N PRO A 179 4.31 6.34 -6.04
CA PRO A 179 2.93 6.19 -6.51
C PRO A 179 2.48 4.73 -6.51
N PHE A 180 1.24 4.47 -6.10
CA PHE A 180 0.66 3.12 -6.18
C PHE A 180 0.57 2.58 -7.61
N ALA A 181 0.56 3.46 -8.61
CA ALA A 181 0.60 3.09 -10.03
C ALA A 181 1.81 2.20 -10.39
N LEU A 182 2.89 2.20 -9.59
CA LEU A 182 4.00 1.27 -9.78
C LEU A 182 3.61 -0.21 -9.68
N MET A 183 2.49 -0.56 -9.04
CA MET A 183 2.04 -1.95 -8.96
C MET A 183 1.73 -2.55 -10.33
N SER A 184 1.26 -1.76 -11.29
CA SER A 184 1.01 -2.28 -12.65
C SER A 184 2.29 -2.80 -13.32
N ASN A 185 3.45 -2.27 -12.92
CA ASN A 185 4.74 -2.73 -13.44
C ASN A 185 5.11 -4.12 -12.87
N MET A 186 4.71 -4.39 -11.64
CA MET A 186 5.04 -5.62 -10.93
C MET A 186 4.11 -6.77 -11.33
N ASP A 187 2.83 -6.48 -11.64
CA ASP A 187 1.86 -7.45 -12.17
C ASP A 187 2.31 -8.06 -13.50
N ILE A 188 2.91 -7.27 -14.39
CA ILE A 188 3.40 -7.74 -15.69
C ILE A 188 4.56 -8.74 -15.51
N LEU A 189 5.47 -8.46 -14.56
CA LEU A 189 6.63 -9.29 -14.29
C LEU A 189 6.24 -10.59 -13.57
N ALA A 190 5.29 -10.53 -12.63
CA ALA A 190 4.75 -11.70 -11.95
C ALA A 190 4.11 -12.72 -12.91
N ASN A 191 3.44 -12.23 -13.95
CA ASN A 191 2.80 -13.07 -14.98
C ASN A 191 3.79 -13.67 -15.98
N THR A 192 5.05 -13.23 -16.00
CA THR A 192 6.06 -13.76 -16.93
C THR A 192 6.74 -15.03 -16.37
N ASP A 193 6.76 -15.19 -15.03
CA ASP A 193 7.45 -16.29 -14.33
C ASP A 193 6.51 -17.22 -13.52
N GLY A 194 5.19 -17.15 -13.72
CA GLY A 194 4.23 -18.05 -13.06
C GLY A 194 4.04 -17.77 -11.56
N ILE A 195 4.13 -16.51 -11.17
CA ILE A 195 4.12 -16.08 -9.76
C ILE A 195 2.71 -15.69 -9.33
N GLU A 196 2.00 -16.62 -8.68
CA GLU A 196 0.70 -16.39 -8.03
C GLU A 196 0.88 -15.69 -6.66
N CYS A 197 1.36 -14.45 -6.63
CA CYS A 197 1.54 -13.69 -5.37
C CYS A 197 0.35 -12.82 -5.00
N PHE A 198 -0.45 -12.41 -5.98
CA PHE A 198 -1.62 -11.60 -5.71
C PHE A 198 -2.77 -12.50 -5.31
N ASN A 199 -3.48 -12.10 -4.26
CA ASN A 199 -4.79 -12.68 -3.97
C ASN A 199 -5.62 -12.66 -5.28
N PRO A 200 -6.14 -13.80 -5.78
CA PRO A 200 -6.88 -13.82 -7.04
C PRO A 200 -8.04 -12.81 -7.07
N ARG A 201 -8.59 -12.53 -5.88
CA ARG A 201 -9.63 -11.51 -5.67
C ARG A 201 -9.11 -10.08 -5.89
N PHE A 202 -7.85 -9.83 -5.57
CA PHE A 202 -7.15 -8.57 -5.84
C PHE A 202 -6.80 -8.41 -7.31
N GLN A 203 -6.29 -9.44 -7.99
CA GLN A 203 -6.07 -9.40 -9.45
C GLN A 203 -7.37 -9.12 -10.20
N GLN A 204 -8.46 -9.79 -9.80
CA GLN A 204 -9.78 -9.52 -10.37
C GLN A 204 -10.21 -8.07 -10.10
N ALA A 205 -9.99 -7.54 -8.89
CA ALA A 205 -10.37 -6.17 -8.51
C ALA A 205 -9.59 -5.09 -9.28
N VAL A 206 -8.32 -5.34 -9.59
CA VAL A 206 -7.46 -4.43 -10.37
C VAL A 206 -7.86 -4.43 -11.85
N HIS A 207 -8.27 -5.58 -12.40
CA HIS A 207 -8.65 -5.73 -13.81
C HIS A 207 -10.17 -5.61 -14.09
N GLY A 208 -11.00 -5.58 -13.06
CA GLY A 208 -12.46 -5.50 -13.15
C GLY A 208 -13.01 -4.16 -12.64
N SER A 209 -14.33 -3.96 -12.77
CA SER A 209 -15.02 -2.83 -12.14
C SER A 209 -14.91 -2.97 -10.61
N ALA A 210 -14.17 -2.06 -9.98
CA ALA A 210 -13.85 -2.05 -8.54
C ALA A 210 -15.09 -2.24 -7.64
N PHE A 211 -16.24 -1.72 -8.06
CA PHE A 211 -17.48 -1.72 -7.28
C PHE A 211 -18.13 -3.11 -7.19
N THR A 212 -18.18 -3.83 -8.32
CA THR A 212 -18.85 -5.15 -8.41
C THR A 212 -18.12 -6.23 -7.61
N ILE A 213 -16.79 -6.11 -7.50
CA ILE A 213 -15.95 -7.12 -6.87
C ILE A 213 -15.95 -6.97 -5.36
N ILE A 214 -15.97 -5.73 -4.84
CA ILE A 214 -16.00 -5.48 -3.39
C ILE A 214 -17.32 -5.99 -2.78
N GLU A 215 -18.47 -5.77 -3.43
CA GLU A 215 -19.76 -6.28 -2.94
C GLU A 215 -19.80 -7.82 -2.90
N GLY A 216 -19.25 -8.49 -3.93
CA GLY A 216 -19.16 -9.95 -3.98
C GLY A 216 -18.21 -10.56 -2.95
N LEU A 217 -17.21 -9.80 -2.49
CA LEU A 217 -16.24 -10.26 -1.49
C LEU A 217 -16.72 -10.04 -0.06
N LEU A 218 -17.38 -8.90 0.19
CA LEU A 218 -18.00 -8.56 1.46
C LEU A 218 -19.11 -9.54 1.84
N SER A 219 -19.91 -9.99 0.87
CA SER A 219 -20.94 -11.00 1.11
C SER A 219 -20.36 -12.33 1.59
N THR A 220 -19.18 -12.74 1.08
CA THR A 220 -18.52 -14.00 1.50
C THR A 220 -17.79 -13.92 2.84
N ALA A 221 -17.47 -12.71 3.33
CA ALA A 221 -16.74 -12.51 4.58
C ALA A 221 -17.66 -12.49 5.82
N HIS A 222 -18.97 -12.32 5.65
CA HIS A 222 -19.97 -12.43 6.72
C HIS A 222 -20.40 -13.88 7.05
N ASP A 223 -20.00 -14.85 6.23
CA ASP A 223 -20.35 -16.28 6.39
C ASP A 223 -19.27 -17.12 7.12
N ARG A 224 -18.33 -16.49 7.85
CA ARG A 224 -17.33 -17.20 8.68
C ARG A 224 -17.19 -16.63 10.07
#